data_AF-A0A7X6J9M7-F1
#
_entry.id   AF-A0A7X6J9M7-F1
#
_cell.length_a   1.000
_cell.length_b   1.000
_cell.length_c   1.000
_cell.angle_alpha   90.00
_cell.angle_beta   90.00
_cell.angle_gamma   90.00
#
_symmetry.space_group_name_H-M   'P 1'
#
loop_
_entity.id
_entity.type
_entity.pdbx_description
1 polymer ?
#
loop_
_entity_poly.entity_id
_entity_poly.type
_entity_poly.pdbx_seq_one_letter_code
_entity_poly.pdbx_strand_id
1 'polypeptide(L)'
;MKPLQLLALAVPFLLTVDLGEASACPSGQYESCVLGACVCLPEIGGDVGRGAEHLKNELKGQIGGPVLAPYIQQSRNDAMNGAMPIPPYVRQRLTGYASEDSMNRARYKIGDNGALNLGHLTMQMGWGDPQAITLIDVIVFRGPSEANDIALWAHELVHVDQYRDWGLQGFALRYARNSNEVEAPAYAKGGGYNAWAASHNVYAGSNGGNQFGAFCYTPFGRFGPGPVQPLGAPCFAFGPNGPIRGNIGQ
;
A
#
# COMPACT_ATOMS: atom_id res chain seq x y z
N MET A 1 -69.29 -62.54 -8.06
CA MET A 1 -68.84 -61.48 -7.12
C MET A 1 -67.45 -61.88 -6.66
N LYS A 2 -66.33 -61.16 -6.77
CA LYS A 2 -65.82 -59.97 -7.49
C LYS A 2 -64.27 -60.18 -7.53
N PRO A 3 -63.54 -59.66 -8.54
CA PRO A 3 -62.09 -59.84 -8.66
C PRO A 3 -61.32 -58.93 -7.67
N LEU A 4 -60.23 -59.44 -7.11
CA LEU A 4 -59.32 -58.67 -6.25
C LEU A 4 -58.41 -57.81 -7.14
N GLN A 5 -58.51 -56.49 -6.98
CA GLN A 5 -57.85 -55.47 -7.79
C GLN A 5 -56.39 -55.26 -7.38
N LEU A 6 -55.51 -55.16 -8.38
CA LEU A 6 -54.27 -54.40 -8.32
C LEU A 6 -54.59 -52.93 -8.03
N LEU A 7 -53.92 -52.33 -7.03
CA LEU A 7 -53.68 -50.88 -7.00
C LEU A 7 -52.23 -50.65 -6.52
N ALA A 8 -51.35 -50.36 -7.47
CA ALA A 8 -50.04 -49.79 -7.20
C ALA A 8 -50.23 -48.29 -6.91
N LEU A 9 -50.02 -47.88 -5.66
CA LEU A 9 -49.92 -46.47 -5.27
C LEU A 9 -48.50 -45.99 -5.55
N ALA A 10 -48.32 -45.26 -6.65
CA ALA A 10 -47.13 -44.44 -6.87
C ALA A 10 -47.24 -43.17 -6.02
N VAL A 11 -46.36 -43.03 -5.01
CA VAL A 11 -46.21 -41.79 -4.23
C VAL A 11 -45.18 -40.92 -4.96
N PRO A 12 -45.54 -39.72 -5.45
CA PRO A 12 -44.55 -38.79 -5.99
C PRO A 12 -43.73 -38.20 -4.84
N PHE A 13 -42.43 -38.44 -4.87
CA PHE A 13 -41.43 -37.81 -4.00
C PHE A 13 -41.31 -36.35 -4.43
N LEU A 14 -42.04 -35.46 -3.75
CA LEU A 14 -41.86 -34.01 -3.85
C LEU A 14 -40.47 -33.66 -3.28
N LEU A 15 -39.51 -33.36 -4.15
CA LEU A 15 -38.28 -32.69 -3.78
C LEU A 15 -38.62 -31.25 -3.40
N THR A 16 -38.89 -31.01 -2.12
CA THR A 16 -38.88 -29.67 -1.56
C THR A 16 -37.44 -29.18 -1.56
N VAL A 17 -37.10 -28.33 -2.53
CA VAL A 17 -35.89 -27.52 -2.46
C VAL A 17 -36.20 -26.41 -1.47
N ASP A 18 -35.80 -26.60 -0.21
CA ASP A 18 -35.77 -25.51 0.76
C ASP A 18 -34.76 -24.47 0.27
N LEU A 19 -35.26 -23.43 -0.38
CA LEU A 19 -34.54 -22.17 -0.51
C LEU A 19 -34.47 -21.60 0.90
N GLY A 20 -33.37 -21.89 1.60
CA GLY A 20 -33.09 -21.35 2.92
C GLY A 20 -33.31 -19.84 2.92
N GLU A 21 -34.18 -19.40 3.83
CA GLU A 21 -34.37 -18.01 4.21
C GLU A 21 -32.99 -17.34 4.36
N ALA A 22 -32.81 -16.17 3.75
CA ALA A 22 -31.63 -15.34 3.93
C ALA A 22 -31.51 -14.96 5.41
N SER A 23 -30.77 -15.76 6.17
CA SER A 23 -30.44 -15.44 7.55
C SER A 23 -29.46 -14.28 7.52
N ALA A 24 -29.94 -13.09 7.90
CA ALA A 24 -29.07 -11.96 8.21
C ALA A 24 -27.95 -12.44 9.15
N CYS A 25 -26.73 -11.98 8.89
CA CYS A 25 -25.58 -12.41 9.68
C CYS A 25 -25.74 -12.08 11.17
N PRO A 26 -25.24 -12.94 12.08
CA PRO A 26 -25.26 -12.69 13.52
C PRO A 26 -24.61 -11.33 13.86
N SER A 27 -25.07 -10.66 14.92
CA SER A 27 -24.50 -9.40 15.38
C SER A 27 -22.98 -9.50 15.56
N GLY A 28 -22.23 -8.53 15.04
CA GLY A 28 -20.78 -8.61 14.98
C GLY A 28 -20.26 -9.39 13.76
N GLN A 29 -21.08 -9.56 12.71
CA GLN A 29 -20.69 -10.14 11.42
C GLN A 29 -21.36 -9.38 10.25
N TYR A 30 -20.71 -9.32 9.08
CA TYR A 30 -21.25 -8.78 7.84
C TYR A 30 -21.30 -9.84 6.74
N GLU A 31 -22.25 -9.68 5.81
CA GLU A 31 -22.44 -10.61 4.70
C GLU A 31 -21.52 -10.27 3.52
N SER A 32 -20.80 -11.27 3.01
CA SER A 32 -19.96 -11.15 1.82
C SER A 32 -20.33 -12.23 0.80
N CYS A 33 -20.79 -11.81 -0.37
CA CYS A 33 -21.23 -12.72 -1.44
C CYS A 33 -20.22 -12.80 -2.58
N VAL A 34 -19.83 -14.02 -2.95
CA VAL A 34 -18.95 -14.31 -4.09
C VAL A 34 -19.55 -15.45 -4.92
N LEU A 35 -19.72 -15.22 -6.23
CA LEU A 35 -20.24 -16.20 -7.20
C LEU A 35 -21.57 -16.85 -6.78
N GLY A 36 -22.46 -16.07 -6.17
CA GLY A 36 -23.80 -16.53 -5.75
C GLY A 36 -23.85 -17.30 -4.44
N ALA A 37 -22.71 -17.48 -3.75
CA ALA A 37 -22.66 -17.97 -2.38
C ALA A 37 -22.32 -16.82 -1.41
N CYS A 38 -23.10 -16.68 -0.35
CA CYS A 38 -22.89 -15.67 0.69
C CYS A 38 -22.37 -16.33 1.96
N VAL A 39 -21.40 -15.68 2.61
CA VAL A 39 -20.85 -16.11 3.90
C VAL A 39 -20.85 -14.93 4.87
N CYS A 40 -21.10 -15.22 6.15
CA CYS A 40 -20.99 -14.23 7.22
C CYS A 40 -19.57 -14.18 7.76
N LEU A 41 -18.97 -12.98 7.72
CA LEU A 41 -17.62 -12.70 8.21
C LEU A 41 -17.69 -11.82 9.45
N PRO A 42 -16.87 -12.04 10.50
CA PRO A 42 -16.90 -11.22 11.70
C PRO A 42 -16.58 -9.74 11.40
N GLU A 43 -17.38 -8.84 11.98
CA GLU A 43 -17.10 -7.41 12.07
C GLU A 43 -15.82 -7.24 12.88
N ILE A 44 -14.82 -6.62 12.27
CA ILE A 44 -13.48 -6.50 12.84
C ILE A 44 -13.51 -5.39 13.90
N GLY A 45 -13.97 -5.75 15.10
CA GLY A 45 -13.96 -4.93 16.31
C GLY A 45 -13.12 -5.60 17.40
N GLY A 46 -12.03 -4.94 17.80
CA GLY A 46 -11.30 -5.09 19.07
C GLY A 46 -11.14 -6.49 19.69
N ASP A 47 -10.08 -7.21 19.32
CA ASP A 47 -9.02 -7.75 20.20
C ASP A 47 -8.12 -8.64 19.32
N VAL A 48 -7.16 -7.98 18.69
CA VAL A 48 -6.30 -8.50 17.62
C VAL A 48 -5.21 -9.38 18.25
N GLY A 49 -5.47 -10.68 18.32
CA GLY A 49 -4.44 -11.64 18.71
C GLY A 49 -4.83 -13.10 18.49
N ARG A 50 -6.09 -13.47 18.74
CA ARG A 50 -6.56 -14.86 18.58
C ARG A 50 -7.33 -15.12 17.28
N GLY A 51 -8.04 -14.13 16.75
CA GLY A 51 -8.73 -14.25 15.46
C GLY A 51 -7.76 -14.33 14.27
N ALA A 52 -6.63 -13.61 14.34
CA ALA A 52 -5.64 -13.55 13.27
C ALA A 52 -4.90 -14.90 13.06
N GLU A 53 -4.62 -15.66 14.12
CA GLU A 53 -3.93 -16.96 14.00
C GLU A 53 -4.85 -18.08 13.50
N HIS A 54 -6.15 -18.04 13.83
CA HIS A 54 -7.13 -18.98 13.26
C HIS A 54 -7.37 -18.69 11.78
N LEU A 55 -7.48 -17.41 11.42
CA LEU A 55 -7.61 -16.98 10.03
C LEU A 55 -6.36 -17.34 9.22
N LYS A 56 -5.15 -17.10 9.73
CA LYS A 56 -3.87 -17.42 9.08
C LYS A 56 -3.69 -18.91 8.74
N ASN A 57 -4.29 -19.83 9.49
CA ASN A 57 -4.24 -21.26 9.19
C ASN A 57 -5.31 -21.71 8.18
N GLU A 58 -6.46 -21.03 8.10
CA GLU A 58 -7.45 -21.25 7.03
C GLU A 58 -7.10 -20.53 5.72
N LEU A 59 -6.42 -19.37 5.79
CA LEU A 59 -6.15 -18.48 4.66
C LEU A 59 -4.88 -18.81 3.86
N LYS A 60 -4.02 -19.69 4.37
CA LYS A 60 -2.75 -20.10 3.72
C LYS A 60 -2.93 -20.77 2.35
N GLY A 61 -4.15 -21.12 1.94
CA GLY A 61 -4.44 -21.71 0.64
C GLY A 61 -5.21 -20.82 -0.34
N GLN A 62 -5.92 -19.79 0.13
CA GLN A 62 -6.87 -19.03 -0.68
C GLN A 62 -7.11 -17.64 -0.07
N ILE A 63 -6.16 -16.71 -0.21
CA ILE A 63 -6.44 -15.29 0.06
C ILE A 63 -7.34 -14.79 -1.06
N GLY A 64 -8.65 -14.95 -0.87
CA GLY A 64 -9.65 -14.25 -1.65
C GLY A 64 -9.55 -12.75 -1.37
N GLY A 65 -9.70 -11.95 -2.42
CA GLY A 65 -9.73 -10.48 -2.36
C GLY A 65 -10.65 -9.80 -1.31
N PRO A 66 -11.70 -10.43 -0.72
CA PRO A 66 -12.58 -9.73 0.23
C PRO A 66 -11.93 -9.18 1.50
N VAL A 67 -10.84 -9.78 2.00
CA VAL A 67 -10.19 -9.34 3.27
C VAL A 67 -9.08 -8.31 3.03
N LEU A 68 -8.50 -8.27 1.83
CA LEU A 68 -7.33 -7.45 1.51
C LEU A 68 -7.65 -5.94 1.47
N ALA A 69 -8.78 -5.55 0.86
CA ALA A 69 -9.18 -4.15 0.76
C ALA A 69 -9.36 -3.46 2.12
N PRO A 70 -10.22 -3.95 3.05
CA PRO A 70 -10.40 -3.30 4.35
C PRO A 70 -9.10 -3.24 5.15
N TYR A 71 -8.25 -4.26 5.01
CA TYR A 71 -6.94 -4.28 5.67
C TYR A 71 -6.00 -3.18 5.16
N ILE A 72 -5.81 -3.06 3.83
CA ILE A 72 -5.02 -1.97 3.24
C ILE A 72 -5.54 -0.61 3.71
N GLN A 73 -6.86 -0.41 3.75
CA GLN A 73 -7.45 0.85 4.16
C GLN A 73 -7.12 1.20 5.63
N GLN A 74 -7.23 0.22 6.52
CA GLN A 74 -6.89 0.40 7.92
C GLN A 74 -5.40 0.73 8.09
N SER A 75 -4.54 -0.07 7.47
CA SER A 75 -3.09 0.15 7.55
C SER A 75 -2.66 1.48 6.97
N ARG A 76 -3.31 1.95 5.89
CA ARG A 76 -3.11 3.30 5.35
C ARG A 76 -3.43 4.36 6.40
N ASN A 77 -4.58 4.25 7.07
CA ASN A 77 -5.02 5.23 8.07
C ASN A 77 -4.03 5.32 9.23
N ASP A 78 -3.51 4.18 9.68
CA ASP A 78 -2.48 4.12 10.73
C ASP A 78 -1.15 4.71 10.25
N ALA A 79 -0.73 4.39 9.03
CA ALA A 79 0.51 4.87 8.44
C ALA A 79 0.48 6.38 8.11
N MET A 80 -0.70 6.92 7.81
CA MET A 80 -0.89 8.34 7.47
C MET A 80 -0.49 9.27 8.62
N ASN A 81 -0.66 8.81 9.87
CA ASN A 81 -0.19 9.55 11.05
C ASN A 81 1.33 9.61 11.04
N GLY A 82 1.88 10.82 10.88
CA GLY A 82 3.32 11.05 10.76
C GLY A 82 3.89 10.80 9.36
N ALA A 83 3.06 10.56 8.35
CA ALA A 83 3.51 10.51 6.97
C ALA A 83 3.86 11.92 6.45
N MET A 84 4.93 12.01 5.66
CA MET A 84 5.47 13.24 5.09
C MET A 84 5.21 13.31 3.57
N PRO A 85 5.19 14.49 2.93
CA PRO A 85 5.18 14.57 1.47
C PRO A 85 6.47 14.03 0.87
N ILE A 86 6.46 13.66 -0.43
CA ILE A 86 7.68 13.24 -1.14
C ILE A 86 8.82 14.26 -0.92
N PRO A 87 10.03 13.82 -0.55
CA PRO A 87 11.17 14.71 -0.40
C PRO A 87 11.48 15.44 -1.72
N PRO A 88 11.78 16.76 -1.70
CA PRO A 88 12.02 17.53 -2.92
C PRO A 88 13.06 16.92 -3.86
N TYR A 89 14.10 16.28 -3.31
CA TYR A 89 15.15 15.63 -4.09
C TYR A 89 14.67 14.37 -4.82
N VAL A 90 13.78 13.59 -4.21
CA VAL A 90 13.15 12.42 -4.84
C VAL A 90 12.30 12.89 -6.01
N ARG A 91 11.44 13.90 -5.78
CA ARG A 91 10.61 14.50 -6.83
C ARG A 91 11.46 15.00 -8.00
N GLN A 92 12.52 15.76 -7.72
CA GLN A 92 13.41 16.28 -8.76
C GLN A 92 14.00 15.16 -9.61
N ARG A 93 14.46 14.07 -8.99
CA ARG A 93 15.07 12.93 -9.70
C ARG A 93 14.06 12.07 -10.47
N LEU A 94 12.80 12.11 -10.10
CA LEU A 94 11.72 11.37 -10.77
C LEU A 94 10.91 12.22 -11.76
N THR A 95 11.14 13.54 -11.80
CA THR A 95 10.45 14.44 -12.72
C THR A 95 10.74 14.02 -14.16
N GLY A 96 9.69 13.79 -14.95
CA GLY A 96 9.79 13.27 -16.31
C GLY A 96 9.90 11.74 -16.42
N TYR A 97 10.03 11.03 -15.30
CA TYR A 97 9.99 9.57 -15.24
C TYR A 97 8.72 9.04 -14.59
N ALA A 98 8.40 9.50 -13.38
CA ALA A 98 7.15 9.18 -12.69
C ALA A 98 6.05 10.19 -13.05
N SER A 99 4.79 9.81 -12.85
CA SER A 99 3.66 10.70 -13.08
C SER A 99 3.65 11.83 -12.04
N GLU A 100 3.36 13.07 -12.45
CA GLU A 100 3.21 14.18 -11.50
C GLU A 100 2.05 13.92 -10.53
N ASP A 101 0.98 13.28 -10.99
CA ASP A 101 -0.19 12.95 -10.17
C ASP A 101 0.16 11.97 -9.04
N SER A 102 0.89 10.87 -9.32
CA SER A 102 1.36 9.97 -8.25
C SER A 102 2.28 10.69 -7.27
N MET A 103 3.23 11.48 -7.76
CA MET A 103 4.15 12.23 -6.90
C MET A 103 3.43 13.25 -6.01
N ASN A 104 2.31 13.83 -6.46
CA ASN A 104 1.50 14.78 -5.71
C ASN A 104 0.63 14.10 -4.63
N ARG A 105 0.06 12.93 -4.96
CA ARG A 105 -0.77 12.14 -4.03
C ARG A 105 0.08 11.54 -2.93
N ALA A 106 1.22 10.97 -3.30
CA ALA A 106 2.03 10.17 -2.42
C ALA A 106 2.45 10.90 -1.14
N ARG A 107 2.33 10.19 -0.03
CA ARG A 107 2.95 10.46 1.25
C ARG A 107 3.90 9.31 1.56
N TYR A 108 4.87 9.53 2.41
CA TYR A 108 5.78 8.49 2.82
C TYR A 108 6.05 8.49 4.31
N LYS A 109 6.41 7.32 4.81
CA LYS A 109 6.88 7.11 6.17
C LYS A 109 8.05 6.14 6.11
N ILE A 110 9.13 6.48 6.81
CA ILE A 110 10.21 5.54 7.10
C ILE A 110 9.85 4.91 8.42
N GLY A 111 10.03 3.59 8.53
CA GLY A 111 9.97 2.79 9.76
C GLY A 111 9.39 3.56 10.95
N ASP A 112 8.12 3.32 11.27
CA ASP A 112 7.68 3.66 12.62
C ASP A 112 8.45 2.76 13.62
N ASN A 113 8.28 2.94 14.91
CA ASN A 113 8.68 1.97 15.95
C ASN A 113 7.92 0.63 15.79
N GLY A 114 8.06 -0.02 14.64
CA GLY A 114 6.98 -0.57 13.84
C GLY A 114 7.54 -1.40 12.68
N ALA A 115 8.65 -2.10 12.91
CA ALA A 115 8.81 -3.43 12.34
C ALA A 115 7.54 -4.29 12.57
N LEU A 116 6.76 -3.93 13.60
CA LEU A 116 5.38 -4.34 13.88
C LEU A 116 4.31 -3.85 12.88
N ASN A 117 4.61 -3.05 11.86
CA ASN A 117 3.64 -2.71 10.81
C ASN A 117 4.03 -3.38 9.49
N LEU A 118 5.21 -3.13 8.93
CA LEU A 118 5.63 -3.82 7.69
C LEU A 118 5.76 -5.33 7.87
N GLY A 119 6.44 -5.78 8.94
CA GLY A 119 6.57 -7.19 9.26
C GLY A 119 5.26 -7.84 9.71
N HIS A 120 4.38 -7.09 10.38
CA HIS A 120 3.05 -7.59 10.76
C HIS A 120 2.11 -7.68 9.56
N LEU A 121 2.11 -6.65 8.70
CA LEU A 121 1.45 -6.63 7.39
C LEU A 121 1.90 -7.83 6.59
N THR A 122 3.19 -8.09 6.49
CA THR A 122 3.67 -9.18 5.64
C THR A 122 3.48 -10.56 6.27
N MET A 123 3.62 -10.69 7.59
CA MET A 123 3.29 -11.91 8.33
C MET A 123 1.80 -12.27 8.25
N GLN A 124 0.91 -11.29 8.27
CA GLN A 124 -0.54 -11.50 8.15
C GLN A 124 -0.96 -11.77 6.70
N MET A 125 -0.28 -11.15 5.73
CA MET A 125 -0.61 -11.26 4.32
C MET A 125 0.18 -12.36 3.58
N GLY A 126 1.13 -13.01 4.26
CA GLY A 126 2.05 -13.99 3.66
C GLY A 126 2.99 -13.39 2.62
N TRP A 127 3.12 -12.07 2.60
CA TRP A 127 4.05 -11.36 1.73
C TRP A 127 5.46 -11.56 2.30
N GLY A 128 6.51 -11.49 1.48
CA GLY A 128 7.89 -11.67 1.95
C GLY A 128 8.33 -10.58 2.95
N ASP A 129 9.62 -10.31 3.06
CA ASP A 129 10.09 -9.10 3.75
C ASP A 129 10.31 -8.00 2.68
N PRO A 130 9.34 -7.11 2.41
CA PRO A 130 9.43 -6.10 1.36
C PRO A 130 10.21 -4.87 1.82
N GLN A 131 10.94 -4.27 0.89
CA GLN A 131 11.72 -3.03 1.12
C GLN A 131 10.81 -1.82 1.35
N ALA A 132 9.64 -1.81 0.71
CA ALA A 132 8.58 -0.84 0.92
C ALA A 132 7.21 -1.48 0.62
N ILE A 133 6.14 -0.85 1.11
CA ILE A 133 4.76 -1.18 0.73
C ILE A 133 4.02 0.11 0.44
N THR A 134 3.28 0.13 -0.66
CA THR A 134 2.32 1.19 -0.96
C THR A 134 0.92 0.83 -0.48
N LEU A 135 0.37 1.66 0.41
CA LEU A 135 -0.97 1.58 0.95
C LEU A 135 -1.79 2.76 0.40
N ILE A 136 -2.46 2.55 -0.73
CA ILE A 136 -3.24 3.57 -1.46
C ILE A 136 -2.37 4.73 -1.95
N ASP A 137 -2.10 5.71 -1.10
CA ASP A 137 -1.28 6.90 -1.35
C ASP A 137 -0.17 7.08 -0.31
N VAL A 138 0.00 6.13 0.62
CA VAL A 138 1.06 6.16 1.65
C VAL A 138 2.08 5.06 1.37
N ILE A 139 3.32 5.45 1.13
CA ILE A 139 4.45 4.55 0.89
C ILE A 139 5.21 4.37 2.21
N VAL A 140 5.23 3.15 2.72
CA VAL A 140 5.93 2.81 3.97
C VAL A 140 7.23 2.11 3.60
N PHE A 141 8.36 2.78 3.83
CA PHE A 141 9.69 2.21 3.62
C PHE A 141 10.17 1.50 4.88
N ARG A 142 10.85 0.36 4.70
CA ARG A 142 11.45 -0.39 5.82
C ARG A 142 12.40 0.47 6.63
N GLY A 143 13.27 1.21 5.96
CA GLY A 143 14.30 2.00 6.60
C GLY A 143 14.73 3.22 5.77
N PRO A 144 15.64 4.04 6.34
CA PRO A 144 16.17 5.20 5.64
C PRO A 144 16.91 4.84 4.36
N SER A 145 17.55 3.69 4.29
CA SER A 145 18.24 3.19 3.08
C SER A 145 17.27 3.05 1.92
N GLU A 146 16.17 2.34 2.14
CA GLU A 146 15.13 2.09 1.14
C GLU A 146 14.46 3.40 0.71
N ALA A 147 14.20 4.31 1.66
CA ALA A 147 13.64 5.63 1.33
C ALA A 147 14.60 6.56 0.57
N ASN A 148 15.89 6.25 0.51
CA ASN A 148 16.86 6.99 -0.31
C ASN A 148 17.06 6.35 -1.71
N ASP A 149 16.46 5.19 -1.98
CA ASP A 149 16.54 4.52 -3.27
C ASP A 149 15.48 5.06 -4.24
N ILE A 150 15.92 5.83 -5.23
CA ILE A 150 15.02 6.46 -6.22
C ILE A 150 14.37 5.43 -7.15
N ALA A 151 15.05 4.31 -7.44
CA ALA A 151 14.46 3.25 -8.25
C ALA A 151 13.31 2.58 -7.49
N LEU A 152 13.47 2.38 -6.18
CA LEU A 152 12.39 1.87 -5.32
C LEU A 152 11.22 2.86 -5.27
N TRP A 153 11.46 4.16 -5.14
CA TRP A 153 10.38 5.15 -5.28
C TRP A 153 9.64 5.05 -6.61
N ALA A 154 10.35 4.85 -7.72
CA ALA A 154 9.72 4.69 -9.02
C ALA A 154 8.84 3.43 -9.10
N HIS A 155 9.23 2.34 -8.42
CA HIS A 155 8.41 1.13 -8.24
C HIS A 155 7.14 1.46 -7.46
N GLU A 156 7.28 2.03 -6.27
CA GLU A 156 6.15 2.28 -5.38
C GLU A 156 5.12 3.28 -5.95
N LEU A 157 5.58 4.28 -6.72
CA LEU A 157 4.68 5.22 -7.39
C LEU A 157 3.81 4.56 -8.46
N VAL A 158 4.21 3.43 -9.04
CA VAL A 158 3.33 2.64 -9.92
C VAL A 158 2.14 2.12 -9.14
N HIS A 159 2.34 1.66 -7.90
CA HIS A 159 1.23 1.21 -7.07
C HIS A 159 0.29 2.37 -6.71
N VAL A 160 0.80 3.58 -6.49
CA VAL A 160 -0.03 4.79 -6.30
C VAL A 160 -0.89 5.05 -7.54
N ASP A 161 -0.33 4.96 -8.74
CA ASP A 161 -1.07 5.08 -10.00
C ASP A 161 -2.13 3.96 -10.14
N GLN A 162 -1.79 2.72 -9.79
CA GLN A 162 -2.72 1.58 -9.82
C GLN A 162 -3.89 1.75 -8.85
N TYR A 163 -3.65 2.21 -7.62
CA TYR A 163 -4.72 2.52 -6.66
C TYR A 163 -5.63 3.63 -7.15
N ARG A 164 -5.07 4.67 -7.80
CA ARG A 164 -5.88 5.72 -8.43
C ARG A 164 -6.76 5.15 -9.54
N ASP A 165 -6.20 4.33 -10.42
CA ASP A 165 -6.88 3.87 -11.63
C ASP A 165 -7.91 2.76 -11.37
N TRP A 166 -7.63 1.88 -10.40
CA TRP A 166 -8.45 0.71 -10.12
C TRP A 166 -9.32 0.87 -8.87
N GLY A 167 -8.99 1.85 -8.02
CA GLY A 167 -9.50 1.92 -6.67
C GLY A 167 -8.98 0.79 -5.78
N LEU A 168 -9.24 0.92 -4.48
CA LEU A 168 -8.82 -0.05 -3.47
C LEU A 168 -9.33 -1.48 -3.74
N GLN A 169 -10.63 -1.62 -4.05
CA GLN A 169 -11.23 -2.93 -4.30
C GLN A 169 -10.70 -3.57 -5.59
N GLY A 170 -10.50 -2.78 -6.65
CA GLY A 170 -9.94 -3.27 -7.91
C GLY A 170 -8.49 -3.73 -7.75
N PHE A 171 -7.68 -2.97 -7.02
CA PHE A 171 -6.32 -3.37 -6.67
C PHE A 171 -6.31 -4.68 -5.87
N ALA A 172 -7.10 -4.76 -4.79
CA ALA A 172 -7.15 -5.94 -3.92
C ALA A 172 -7.56 -7.20 -4.70
N LEU A 173 -8.58 -7.11 -5.56
CA LEU A 173 -9.02 -8.24 -6.37
C LEU A 173 -7.95 -8.69 -7.37
N ARG A 174 -7.25 -7.75 -8.03
CA ARG A 174 -6.17 -8.07 -8.97
C ARG A 174 -5.00 -8.73 -8.27
N TYR A 175 -4.58 -8.16 -7.14
CA TYR A 175 -3.46 -8.69 -6.37
C TYR A 175 -3.76 -10.09 -5.81
N ALA A 176 -4.97 -10.32 -5.30
CA ALA A 176 -5.40 -11.62 -4.81
C ALA A 176 -5.48 -12.69 -5.92
N ARG A 177 -5.85 -12.29 -7.15
CA ARG A 177 -5.92 -13.20 -8.29
C ARG A 177 -4.56 -13.50 -8.90
N ASN A 178 -3.75 -12.46 -9.09
CA ASN A 178 -2.45 -12.54 -9.71
C ASN A 178 -1.58 -11.35 -9.29
N SER A 179 -0.82 -11.52 -8.20
CA SER A 179 0.10 -10.49 -7.73
C SER A 179 1.17 -10.13 -8.76
N ASN A 180 1.59 -11.08 -9.61
CA ASN A 180 2.59 -10.81 -10.65
C ASN A 180 2.11 -9.77 -11.67
N GLU A 181 0.82 -9.75 -12.01
CA GLU A 181 0.26 -8.73 -12.91
C GLU A 181 0.28 -7.32 -12.30
N VAL A 182 0.22 -7.24 -10.97
CA VAL A 182 0.29 -5.96 -10.23
C VAL A 182 1.74 -5.52 -10.06
N GLU A 183 2.64 -6.44 -9.72
CA GLU A 183 4.05 -6.17 -9.40
C GLU A 183 4.94 -6.00 -10.64
N ALA A 184 4.69 -6.73 -11.74
CA ALA A 184 5.52 -6.68 -12.94
C ALA A 184 5.71 -5.26 -13.52
N PRO A 185 4.67 -4.41 -13.69
CA PRO A 185 4.87 -3.04 -14.17
C PRO A 185 5.65 -2.18 -13.17
N ALA A 186 5.51 -2.41 -11.87
CA ALA A 186 6.25 -1.70 -10.84
C ALA A 186 7.75 -2.07 -10.89
N TYR A 187 8.07 -3.36 -10.98
CA TYR A 187 9.45 -3.83 -11.15
C TYR A 187 10.08 -3.33 -12.46
N ALA A 188 9.33 -3.33 -13.56
CA ALA A 188 9.81 -2.78 -14.82
C ALA A 188 10.12 -1.27 -14.69
N LYS A 189 9.29 -0.52 -13.97
CA LYS A 189 9.50 0.91 -13.73
C LYS A 189 10.71 1.17 -12.84
N GLY A 190 10.85 0.46 -11.72
CA GLY A 190 12.01 0.58 -10.85
C GLY A 190 13.30 0.18 -11.56
N GLY A 191 13.32 -0.99 -12.20
CA GLY A 191 14.48 -1.51 -12.93
C GLY A 191 14.93 -0.64 -14.10
N GLY A 192 14.00 0.06 -14.78
CA GLY A 192 14.30 0.96 -15.88
C GLY A 192 14.88 2.32 -15.47
N TYR A 193 14.77 2.71 -14.19
CA TYR A 193 15.10 4.07 -13.74
C TYR A 193 16.55 4.46 -14.01
N ASN A 194 17.51 3.58 -13.70
CA ASN A 194 18.93 3.92 -13.84
C ASN A 194 19.34 4.17 -15.30
N ALA A 195 18.80 3.39 -16.24
CA ALA A 195 19.05 3.58 -17.67
C ALA A 195 18.42 4.87 -18.21
N TRP A 196 17.20 5.18 -17.75
CA TRP A 196 16.54 6.44 -18.06
C TRP A 196 17.31 7.65 -17.49
N ALA A 197 17.70 7.59 -16.21
CA ALA A 197 18.38 8.68 -15.51
C ALA A 197 19.75 8.98 -16.13
N ALA A 198 20.47 7.94 -16.58
CA ALA A 198 21.73 8.09 -17.31
C ALA A 198 21.54 8.79 -18.67
N SER A 199 20.51 8.42 -19.44
CA SER A 199 20.23 9.04 -20.74
C SER A 199 19.72 10.48 -20.63
N HIS A 200 19.10 10.85 -19.51
CA HIS A 200 18.54 12.18 -19.27
C HIS A 200 19.45 13.09 -18.44
N ASN A 201 20.71 12.68 -18.21
CA ASN A 201 21.71 13.45 -17.44
C ASN A 201 21.21 13.90 -16.06
N VAL A 202 20.32 13.13 -15.43
CA VAL A 202 19.77 13.43 -14.09
C VAL A 202 20.89 13.60 -13.06
N TYR A 203 22.00 12.88 -13.27
CA TYR A 203 23.19 12.93 -12.42
C TYR A 203 24.23 13.99 -12.83
N ALA A 204 24.10 14.66 -13.98
CA ALA A 204 25.13 15.57 -14.51
C ALA A 204 25.29 16.88 -13.71
N GLY A 205 24.33 17.21 -12.84
CA GLY A 205 24.45 18.27 -11.82
C GLY A 205 24.85 17.76 -10.42
N SER A 206 25.08 16.45 -10.25
CA SER A 206 25.27 15.77 -8.96
C SER A 206 26.75 15.69 -8.54
N ASN A 207 27.55 16.72 -8.82
CA ASN A 207 28.90 16.85 -8.24
C ASN A 207 28.88 17.08 -6.71
N GLY A 208 27.71 17.09 -6.07
CA GLY A 208 27.52 16.86 -4.64
C GLY A 208 26.86 15.49 -4.44
N GLY A 209 27.61 14.41 -4.58
CA GLY A 209 27.08 13.05 -4.41
C GLY A 209 26.51 12.84 -3.01
N ASN A 210 25.33 12.22 -2.89
CA ASN A 210 24.73 11.57 -1.70
C ASN A 210 25.04 12.15 -0.30
N GLN A 211 25.34 13.44 -0.20
CA GLN A 211 25.64 14.10 1.05
C GLN A 211 24.39 14.85 1.47
N PHE A 212 24.02 14.69 2.73
CA PHE A 212 22.88 15.36 3.33
C PHE A 212 23.37 16.28 4.44
N GLY A 213 22.72 17.42 4.58
CA GLY A 213 22.98 18.40 5.62
C GLY A 213 21.69 18.79 6.33
N ALA A 214 21.80 19.16 7.60
CA ALA A 214 20.70 19.71 8.38
C ALA A 214 20.80 21.25 8.52
N PHE A 215 21.83 21.86 7.92
CA PHE A 215 22.14 23.27 8.12
C PHE A 215 21.99 24.07 6.84
N CYS A 216 21.24 25.16 6.93
CA CYS A 216 21.08 26.13 5.87
C CYS A 216 22.19 27.18 5.95
N TYR A 217 23.04 27.24 4.92
CA TYR A 217 24.10 28.23 4.79
C TYR A 217 23.60 29.39 3.93
N THR A 218 23.60 30.58 4.52
CA THR A 218 23.18 31.83 3.88
C THR A 218 24.36 32.83 3.88
N PRO A 219 24.26 33.97 3.17
CA PRO A 219 25.26 35.04 3.26
C PRO A 219 25.48 35.58 4.68
N PHE A 220 24.52 35.38 5.58
CA PHE A 220 24.57 35.86 6.97
C PHE A 220 25.02 34.78 7.96
N GLY A 221 25.40 33.60 7.48
CA GLY A 221 25.92 32.50 8.30
C GLY A 221 25.09 31.23 8.20
N ARG A 222 25.35 30.33 9.14
CA ARG A 222 24.77 28.98 9.23
C ARG A 222 23.55 28.97 10.16
N PHE A 223 22.44 28.46 9.66
CA PHE A 223 21.15 28.38 10.35
C PHE A 223 20.67 26.93 10.44
N GLY A 224 20.14 26.53 11.59
CA GLY A 224 19.64 25.17 11.81
C GLY A 224 19.94 24.62 13.21
N PRO A 225 19.74 23.31 13.44
CA PRO A 225 19.38 22.30 12.43
C PRO A 225 17.91 22.37 11.98
N GLY A 226 17.67 22.10 10.69
CA GLY A 226 16.37 21.88 10.08
C GLY A 226 16.22 20.45 9.53
N PRO A 227 15.18 20.16 8.74
CA PRO A 227 15.01 18.86 8.09
C PRO A 227 16.24 18.49 7.26
N VAL A 228 16.67 17.23 7.37
CA VAL A 228 17.81 16.72 6.60
C VAL A 228 17.47 16.75 5.11
N GLN A 229 18.29 17.46 4.34
CA GLN A 229 18.12 17.70 2.91
C GLN A 229 19.44 17.47 2.18
N PRO A 230 19.45 17.19 0.87
CA PRO A 230 20.71 17.02 0.14
C PRO A 230 21.53 18.30 0.18
N LEU A 231 22.86 18.17 0.25
CA LEU A 231 23.75 19.30 0.09
C LEU A 231 23.47 20.04 -1.21
N GLY A 232 23.51 21.37 -1.15
CA GLY A 232 23.17 22.24 -2.26
C GLY A 232 21.67 22.47 -2.45
N ALA A 233 20.77 21.74 -1.78
CA ALA A 233 19.33 22.00 -1.86
C ALA A 233 19.01 23.43 -1.36
N PRO A 234 18.06 24.14 -1.99
CA PRO A 234 17.66 25.46 -1.52
C PRO A 234 16.96 25.38 -0.17
N CYS A 235 17.30 26.28 0.73
CA CYS A 235 16.72 26.39 2.06
C CYS A 235 16.46 27.87 2.41
N PHE A 236 15.67 28.08 3.47
CA PHE A 236 15.38 29.42 3.99
C PHE A 236 15.65 29.47 5.49
N ALA A 237 16.23 30.57 5.93
CA ALA A 237 16.39 30.91 7.33
C ALA A 237 15.56 32.15 7.65
N PHE A 238 14.90 32.20 8.81
CA PHE A 238 14.13 33.38 9.21
C PHE A 238 15.02 34.36 9.97
N GLY A 239 15.26 35.53 9.39
CA GLY A 239 15.94 36.64 10.03
C GLY A 239 14.97 37.76 10.46
N PRO A 240 15.47 38.80 11.13
CA PRO A 240 14.67 39.94 11.59
C PRO A 240 13.92 40.68 10.46
N ASN A 241 14.45 40.60 9.23
CA ASN A 241 13.91 41.27 8.05
C ASN A 241 13.17 40.32 7.09
N GLY A 242 12.86 39.09 7.53
CA GLY A 242 12.15 38.09 6.73
C GLY A 242 13.00 36.86 6.34
N PRO A 243 12.50 36.02 5.42
CA PRO A 243 13.17 34.79 5.01
C PRO A 243 14.40 35.10 4.14
N ILE A 244 15.54 34.56 4.56
CA ILE A 244 16.84 34.65 3.91
C ILE A 244 17.07 33.35 3.16
N ARG A 245 17.37 33.44 1.87
CA ARG A 245 17.66 32.26 1.04
C ARG A 245 19.08 31.76 1.26
N GLY A 246 19.24 30.44 1.28
CA GLY A 246 20.52 29.76 1.37
C GLY A 246 20.51 28.40 0.70
N ASN A 247 21.57 27.64 0.94
CA ASN A 247 21.71 26.27 0.48
C ASN A 247 22.14 25.36 1.63
N ILE A 248 21.71 24.09 1.58
CA ILE A 248 22.08 23.10 2.59
C ILE A 248 23.57 22.77 2.46
N GLY A 249 24.29 22.85 3.56
CA GLY A 249 25.74 22.58 3.66
C GLY A 249 26.04 21.51 4.71
N GLN A 250 27.29 21.04 4.72
CA GLN A 250 27.79 20.07 5.71
C GLN A 250 27.82 20.66 7.11
#